data_AF-A0A9R0J593-F1
#
_entry.id   AF-A0A9R0J593-F1
#
_cell.length_a   1.000
_cell.length_b   1.000
_cell.length_c   1.000
_cell.angle_alpha   90.00
_cell.angle_beta   90.00
_cell.angle_gamma   90.00
#
_symmetry.space_group_name_H-M   'P 1'
#
loop_
_entity.id
_entity.type
_entity.pdbx_description
1 polymer ?
#
loop_
_entity_poly.entity_id
_entity_poly.type
_entity_poly.pdbx_seq_one_letter_code
_entity_poly.pdbx_strand_id
1 'polypeptide(L)'
;MATDYKNHIGEISRAKVSILIRTWEDVSQGIKDTLWEDVKREFHITDETKKEVVLKSCDKRWREFKSRLATGWIRGTRKRPKDGKMPYDLYSYITKDIWKEFVKIRTSEEAEDMLWLLARSVPDEKGNPYLPDEGTQKVKENIDEWKRKQDEGEFVPKSARDDVLSRALGKTKEGRPLTFGGGVGIKAVWGTGERRSFRRYGDAEMEEMEARVTKRVKDETIQEMNSKMDAMVMEKFITFAKELGVQIPSQMRIDANVHSSCRSGGLDPFADITV
;
A
#
# COMPACT_ATOMS: atom_id res chain seq x y z
N MET A 1 -14.25 -0.05 -5.71
CA MET A 1 -13.22 -0.47 -6.69
C MET A 1 -11.85 -0.73 -6.06
N ALA A 2 -11.08 0.28 -5.61
CA ALA A 2 -9.70 0.06 -5.16
C ALA A 2 -9.57 -0.80 -3.88
N THR A 3 -10.54 -0.71 -2.96
CA THR A 3 -10.60 -1.53 -1.75
C THR A 3 -10.96 -2.97 -2.07
N ASP A 4 -11.91 -3.17 -3.00
CA ASP A 4 -12.40 -4.50 -3.42
C ASP A 4 -11.30 -5.28 -4.11
N TYR A 5 -10.54 -4.64 -5.00
CA TYR A 5 -9.34 -5.21 -5.62
C TYR A 5 -8.31 -5.69 -4.59
N LYS A 6 -7.97 -4.83 -3.62
CA LYS A 6 -7.01 -5.16 -2.56
C LYS A 6 -7.50 -6.31 -1.68
N ASN A 7 -8.80 -6.36 -1.40
CA ASN A 7 -9.41 -7.41 -0.60
C ASN A 7 -9.41 -8.74 -1.34
N HIS A 8 -9.87 -8.74 -2.60
CA HIS A 8 -9.90 -9.92 -3.45
C HIS A 8 -8.49 -10.52 -3.64
N ILE A 9 -7.50 -9.70 -4.01
CA ILE A 9 -6.09 -10.16 -4.10
C ILE A 9 -5.63 -10.77 -2.78
N GLY A 10 -5.93 -10.08 -1.67
CA GLY A 10 -5.57 -10.58 -0.35
C GLY A 10 -6.18 -11.95 -0.05
N GLU A 11 -7.43 -12.16 -0.45
CA GLU A 11 -8.20 -13.38 -0.24
C GLU A 11 -7.73 -14.55 -1.10
N ILE A 12 -7.60 -14.37 -2.41
CA ILE A 12 -7.13 -15.44 -3.30
C ILE A 12 -5.69 -15.83 -2.97
N SER A 13 -4.83 -14.84 -2.63
CA SER A 13 -3.42 -15.10 -2.36
C SER A 13 -3.25 -15.98 -1.13
N ARG A 14 -3.97 -15.67 -0.05
CA ARG A 14 -3.91 -16.46 1.18
C ARG A 14 -4.62 -17.82 1.05
N ALA A 15 -5.63 -17.94 0.19
CA ALA A 15 -6.37 -19.18 0.01
C ALA A 15 -5.64 -20.18 -0.89
N LYS A 16 -4.98 -19.70 -1.96
CA LYS A 16 -4.30 -20.54 -2.95
C LYS A 16 -2.82 -20.79 -2.64
N VAL A 17 -2.14 -19.83 -1.99
CA VAL A 17 -0.71 -19.95 -1.66
C VAL A 17 -0.53 -20.42 -0.23
N SER A 18 -0.03 -21.64 -0.06
CA SER A 18 0.22 -22.23 1.26
C SER A 18 1.15 -21.36 2.10
N ILE A 19 0.86 -21.27 3.39
CA ILE A 19 1.71 -20.56 4.36
C ILE A 19 3.06 -21.25 4.61
N LEU A 20 3.18 -22.53 4.24
CA LEU A 20 4.40 -23.34 4.37
C LEU A 20 5.47 -22.96 3.35
N ILE A 21 5.08 -22.33 2.24
CA ILE A 21 6.05 -21.90 1.22
C ILE A 21 6.90 -20.76 1.80
N ARG A 22 8.21 -20.93 1.69
CA ARG A 22 9.20 -20.01 2.27
C ARG A 22 9.24 -18.69 1.52
N THR A 23 9.58 -18.75 0.23
CA THR A 23 9.76 -17.59 -0.64
C THR A 23 8.74 -17.57 -1.78
N TRP A 24 8.56 -16.43 -2.45
CA TRP A 24 7.58 -16.33 -3.54
C TRP A 24 8.08 -17.02 -4.82
N GLU A 25 9.39 -17.11 -4.94
CA GLU A 25 10.12 -17.78 -5.99
C GLU A 25 9.78 -19.28 -6.01
N ASP A 26 9.62 -19.89 -4.83
CA ASP A 26 9.23 -21.30 -4.65
C ASP A 26 7.76 -21.60 -4.99
N VAL A 27 6.93 -20.57 -5.17
CA VAL A 27 5.53 -20.77 -5.58
C VAL A 27 5.49 -21.23 -7.03
N SER A 28 4.90 -22.40 -7.25
CA SER A 28 4.81 -23.00 -8.59
C SER A 28 4.13 -22.06 -9.60
N GLN A 29 4.57 -22.15 -10.85
CA GLN A 29 4.02 -21.30 -11.90
C GLN A 29 2.52 -21.54 -12.11
N GLY A 30 2.03 -22.78 -11.98
CA GLY A 30 0.61 -23.08 -12.08
C GLY A 30 -0.26 -22.37 -11.03
N ILE A 31 0.26 -22.18 -9.80
CA ILE A 31 -0.45 -21.39 -8.77
C ILE A 31 -0.44 -19.91 -9.16
N LYS A 32 0.69 -19.38 -9.65
CA LYS A 32 0.79 -17.99 -10.13
C LYS A 32 -0.17 -17.74 -11.29
N ASP A 33 -0.29 -18.67 -12.22
CA ASP A 33 -1.22 -18.57 -13.34
C ASP A 33 -2.67 -18.61 -12.87
N THR A 34 -2.99 -19.48 -11.90
CA THR A 34 -4.34 -19.53 -11.29
C THR A 34 -4.69 -18.20 -10.61
N LEU A 35 -3.77 -17.61 -9.86
CA LEU A 35 -3.96 -16.30 -9.23
C LEU A 35 -4.21 -15.21 -10.29
N TRP A 36 -3.45 -15.24 -11.38
CA TRP A 36 -3.61 -14.29 -12.47
C TRP A 36 -4.99 -14.42 -13.12
N GLU A 37 -5.38 -15.62 -13.54
CA GLU A 37 -6.67 -15.85 -14.21
C GLU A 37 -7.87 -15.53 -13.32
N ASP A 38 -7.77 -15.77 -12.01
CA ASP A 38 -8.82 -15.39 -11.06
C ASP A 38 -8.98 -13.86 -10.98
N VAL A 39 -7.89 -13.09 -10.81
CA VAL A 39 -7.96 -11.63 -10.79
C VAL A 39 -8.40 -11.06 -12.13
N LYS A 40 -7.87 -11.62 -13.22
CA LYS A 40 -8.18 -11.20 -14.59
C LYS A 40 -9.68 -11.33 -14.88
N ARG A 41 -10.28 -12.45 -14.47
CA ARG A 41 -11.72 -12.71 -14.61
C ARG A 41 -12.55 -11.78 -13.74
N GLU A 42 -12.19 -11.60 -12.47
CA GLU A 42 -12.96 -10.76 -11.53
C GLU A 42 -12.98 -9.28 -11.96
N PHE A 43 -11.82 -8.74 -12.34
CA PHE A 43 -11.65 -7.32 -12.65
C PHE A 43 -11.65 -7.01 -14.15
N HIS A 44 -11.98 -8.00 -14.99
CA HIS A 44 -12.09 -7.88 -16.44
C HIS A 44 -10.83 -7.26 -17.08
N ILE A 45 -9.66 -7.70 -16.63
CA ILE A 45 -8.37 -7.18 -17.12
C ILE A 45 -8.08 -7.79 -18.49
N THR A 46 -7.97 -6.94 -19.51
CA THR A 46 -7.64 -7.37 -20.88
C THR A 46 -6.13 -7.31 -21.18
N ASP A 47 -5.38 -6.55 -20.38
CA ASP A 47 -3.95 -6.32 -20.55
C ASP A 47 -3.10 -7.38 -19.82
N GLU A 48 -2.54 -8.31 -20.58
CA GLU A 48 -1.64 -9.36 -20.08
C GLU A 48 -0.34 -8.82 -19.47
N THR A 49 0.10 -7.60 -19.85
CA THR A 49 1.32 -7.00 -19.28
C THR A 49 1.15 -6.68 -17.79
N LYS A 50 -0.09 -6.62 -17.29
CA LYS A 50 -0.39 -6.41 -15.87
C LYS A 50 -0.15 -7.63 -15.00
N LYS A 51 0.03 -8.83 -15.59
CA LYS A 51 0.22 -10.08 -14.85
C LYS A 51 1.29 -9.96 -13.77
N GLU A 52 2.46 -9.44 -14.10
CA GLU A 52 3.56 -9.31 -13.13
C GLU A 52 3.20 -8.36 -11.98
N VAL A 53 2.51 -7.25 -12.26
CA VAL A 53 2.07 -6.27 -11.25
C VAL A 53 1.03 -6.89 -10.30
N VAL A 54 0.11 -7.68 -10.85
CA VAL A 54 -0.87 -8.43 -10.05
C VAL A 54 -0.19 -9.46 -9.17
N LEU A 55 0.76 -10.23 -9.71
CA LEU A 55 1.48 -11.25 -8.95
C LEU A 55 2.36 -10.62 -7.85
N LYS A 56 3.01 -9.48 -8.10
CA LYS A 56 3.71 -8.71 -7.05
C LYS A 56 2.77 -8.24 -5.94
N SER A 57 1.55 -7.87 -6.30
CA SER A 57 0.52 -7.50 -5.31
C SER A 57 0.06 -8.71 -4.48
N CYS A 58 -0.07 -9.88 -5.11
CA CYS A 58 -0.38 -11.14 -4.45
C CYS A 58 0.74 -11.54 -3.47
N ASP A 59 2.00 -11.51 -3.92
CA ASP A 59 3.18 -11.78 -3.09
C ASP A 59 3.17 -10.93 -1.82
N LYS A 60 3.06 -9.61 -2.01
CA LYS A 60 3.04 -8.67 -0.89
C LYS A 60 1.95 -9.01 0.13
N ARG A 61 0.71 -9.26 -0.33
CA ARG A 61 -0.41 -9.59 0.56
C ARG A 61 -0.25 -10.94 1.25
N TRP A 62 0.30 -11.92 0.57
CA TRP A 62 0.60 -13.21 1.17
C TRP A 62 1.70 -13.12 2.24
N ARG A 63 2.78 -12.36 1.99
CA ARG A 63 3.83 -12.10 3.00
C ARG A 63 3.28 -11.35 4.21
N GLU A 64 2.47 -10.31 3.98
CA GLU A 64 1.78 -9.58 5.06
C GLU A 64 0.88 -10.52 5.88
N PHE A 65 0.18 -11.45 5.22
CA PHE A 65 -0.64 -12.44 5.89
C PHE A 65 0.19 -13.38 6.78
N LYS A 66 1.29 -13.96 6.29
CA LYS A 66 2.20 -14.78 7.11
C LYS A 66 2.73 -14.01 8.32
N SER A 67 3.13 -12.75 8.12
CA SER A 67 3.60 -11.87 9.21
C SER A 67 2.52 -11.62 10.26
N ARG A 68 1.26 -11.41 9.84
CA ARG A 68 0.12 -11.26 10.75
C ARG A 68 -0.13 -12.50 11.60
N LEU A 69 -0.01 -13.68 10.99
CA LEU A 69 -0.16 -14.95 11.70
C LEU A 69 0.94 -15.13 12.76
N ALA A 70 2.20 -14.90 12.37
CA ALA A 70 3.35 -15.02 13.28
C ALA A 70 3.25 -14.02 14.45
N THR A 71 3.05 -12.73 14.15
CA THR A 71 2.96 -11.69 15.19
C THR A 71 1.74 -11.83 16.11
N GLY A 72 0.63 -12.38 15.61
CA GLY A 72 -0.59 -12.59 16.38
C GLY A 72 -0.57 -13.83 17.27
N TRP A 73 -0.20 -14.99 16.72
CA TRP A 73 -0.37 -16.29 17.40
C TRP A 73 0.93 -16.95 17.85
N ILE A 74 2.09 -16.57 17.27
CA ILE A 74 3.39 -17.11 17.69
C ILE A 74 4.05 -16.15 18.68
N ARG A 75 4.28 -14.90 18.28
CA ARG A 75 4.96 -13.89 19.12
C ARG A 75 4.05 -13.23 20.15
N GLY A 76 2.74 -13.21 19.90
CA GLY A 76 1.76 -12.54 20.77
C GLY A 76 1.90 -11.02 20.85
N THR A 77 2.62 -10.37 19.91
CA THR A 77 2.81 -8.91 19.90
C THR A 77 1.63 -8.15 19.29
N ARG A 78 0.77 -8.85 18.55
CA ARG A 78 -0.42 -8.28 17.94
C ARG A 78 -1.68 -8.73 18.69
N LYS A 79 -2.66 -7.83 18.79
CA LYS A 79 -3.99 -8.16 19.33
C LYS A 79 -4.64 -9.27 18.50
N ARG A 80 -4.99 -10.36 19.19
CA ARG A 80 -5.75 -11.49 18.65
C ARG A 80 -7.26 -11.15 18.63
N PRO A 81 -8.06 -11.88 17.83
CA PRO A 81 -9.51 -11.85 17.97
C PRO A 81 -9.91 -12.14 19.41
N LYS A 82 -10.89 -11.41 19.95
CA LYS A 82 -11.34 -11.53 21.35
C LYS A 82 -11.89 -12.93 21.66
N ASP A 83 -12.42 -13.60 20.65
CA ASP A 83 -13.08 -14.90 20.76
C ASP A 83 -12.10 -16.09 20.91
N GLY A 84 -10.79 -15.83 20.99
CA GLY A 84 -9.78 -16.90 21.17
C GLY A 84 -9.57 -17.81 19.96
N LYS A 85 -10.23 -17.53 18.82
CA LYS A 85 -10.14 -18.34 17.60
C LYS A 85 -8.70 -18.49 17.10
N MET A 86 -8.35 -19.72 16.74
CA MET A 86 -7.06 -20.05 16.16
C MET A 86 -7.07 -19.84 14.64
N PRO A 87 -5.90 -19.75 13.98
CA PRO A 87 -5.83 -19.51 12.54
C PRO A 87 -6.59 -20.55 11.71
N TYR A 88 -6.58 -21.80 12.14
CA TYR A 88 -7.34 -22.90 11.50
C TYR A 88 -8.86 -22.83 11.72
N ASP A 89 -9.33 -22.05 12.70
CA ASP A 89 -10.77 -21.78 12.89
C ASP A 89 -11.24 -20.59 12.03
N LEU A 90 -10.30 -19.70 11.66
CA LEU A 90 -10.59 -18.47 10.90
C LEU A 90 -10.44 -18.68 9.39
N TYR A 91 -9.57 -19.60 8.99
CA TYR A 91 -9.18 -19.79 7.61
C TYR A 91 -9.29 -21.28 7.28
N SER A 92 -10.33 -21.65 6.53
CA SER A 92 -10.64 -23.06 6.20
C SER A 92 -9.51 -23.79 5.47
N TYR A 93 -8.68 -23.05 4.73
CA TYR A 93 -7.50 -23.56 4.02
C TYR A 93 -6.26 -23.74 4.90
N ILE A 94 -6.33 -23.39 6.19
CA ILE A 94 -5.28 -23.67 7.18
C ILE A 94 -5.76 -24.82 8.06
N THR A 95 -5.20 -26.00 7.87
CA THR A 95 -5.45 -27.14 8.77
C THR A 95 -4.59 -27.03 10.03
N LYS A 96 -4.92 -27.82 11.06
CA LYS A 96 -4.10 -27.90 12.29
C LYS A 96 -2.67 -28.33 12.00
N ASP A 97 -2.48 -29.24 11.04
CA ASP A 97 -1.15 -29.75 10.67
C ASP A 97 -0.34 -28.69 9.92
N ILE A 98 -0.96 -28.02 8.93
CA ILE A 98 -0.34 -26.88 8.23
C ILE A 98 0.05 -25.79 9.25
N TRP A 99 -0.81 -25.52 10.22
CA TRP A 99 -0.50 -24.56 11.28
C TRP A 99 0.69 -25.01 12.14
N LYS A 100 0.72 -26.28 12.57
CA LYS A 100 1.80 -26.85 13.37
C LYS A 100 3.15 -26.78 12.64
N GLU A 101 3.18 -27.13 11.36
CA GLU A 101 4.38 -27.02 10.53
C GLU A 101 4.80 -25.57 10.33
N PHE A 102 3.85 -24.67 10.09
CA PHE A 102 4.13 -23.25 9.97
C PHE A 102 4.77 -22.67 11.25
N VAL A 103 4.27 -23.06 12.43
CA VAL A 103 4.86 -22.69 13.71
C VAL A 103 6.29 -23.21 13.80
N LYS A 104 6.54 -24.48 13.45
CA LYS A 104 7.88 -25.06 13.45
C LYS A 104 8.84 -24.30 12.54
N ILE A 105 8.43 -23.98 11.32
CA ILE A 105 9.23 -23.20 10.35
C ILE A 105 9.54 -21.83 10.93
N ARG A 106 8.53 -21.11 11.43
CA ARG A 106 8.68 -19.76 11.96
C ARG A 106 9.54 -19.70 13.19
N THR A 107 9.35 -20.60 14.15
CA THR A 107 10.20 -20.68 15.34
C THR A 107 11.64 -21.05 14.99
N SER A 108 11.86 -21.86 13.95
CA SER A 108 13.21 -22.20 13.47
C SER A 108 13.89 -21.05 12.71
N GLU A 109 13.15 -20.30 11.89
CA GLU A 109 13.68 -19.16 11.11
C GLU A 109 13.83 -17.89 11.94
N GLU A 110 12.91 -17.66 12.86
CA GLU A 110 12.85 -16.50 13.75
C GLU A 110 13.53 -16.78 15.09
N ALA A 111 14.31 -17.87 15.17
CA ALA A 111 15.23 -18.14 16.26
C ALA A 111 16.18 -16.93 16.37
N GLU A 112 15.90 -16.05 17.34
CA GLU A 112 16.57 -14.75 17.47
C GLU A 112 18.08 -14.93 17.59
N ASP A 113 18.49 -16.01 18.24
CA ASP A 113 19.86 -16.47 18.37
C ASP A 113 20.52 -16.85 17.04
N MET A 114 19.82 -17.53 16.13
CA MET A 114 20.35 -17.86 14.79
C MET A 114 20.57 -16.60 13.95
N LEU A 115 19.61 -15.65 14.01
CA LEU A 115 19.75 -14.35 13.34
C LEU A 115 20.90 -13.53 13.93
N TRP A 116 21.07 -13.57 15.26
CA TRP A 116 22.16 -12.89 15.94
C TRP A 116 23.54 -13.43 15.53
N LEU A 117 23.66 -14.76 15.39
CA LEU A 117 24.87 -15.45 14.92
C LEU A 117 25.17 -15.16 13.44
N LEU A 118 24.15 -15.25 12.56
CA LEU A 118 24.31 -14.94 11.14
C LEU A 118 24.78 -13.50 10.90
N ALA A 119 24.20 -12.54 11.61
CA ALA A 119 24.58 -11.13 11.52
C ALA A 119 26.04 -10.84 11.94
N ARG A 120 26.68 -11.77 12.68
CA ARG A 120 28.08 -11.66 13.13
C ARG A 120 28.99 -12.70 12.50
N SER A 121 28.47 -13.48 11.55
CA SER A 121 29.24 -14.44 10.78
C SER A 121 29.81 -13.80 9.51
N VAL A 122 31.01 -14.24 9.14
CA VAL A 122 31.70 -13.85 7.91
C VAL A 122 31.89 -15.12 7.07
N PRO A 123 31.74 -15.08 5.74
CA PRO A 123 32.03 -16.23 4.90
C PRO A 123 33.55 -16.52 4.89
N ASP A 124 33.93 -17.79 5.03
CA ASP A 124 35.29 -18.27 4.80
C ASP A 124 35.62 -18.32 3.29
N GLU A 125 36.85 -18.72 2.96
CA GLU A 125 37.32 -18.90 1.57
C GLU A 125 36.50 -19.94 0.78
N LYS A 126 35.74 -20.81 1.46
CA LYS A 126 34.88 -21.84 0.90
C LYS A 126 33.40 -21.44 0.92
N GLY A 127 33.07 -20.22 1.35
CA GLY A 127 31.71 -19.69 1.45
C GLY A 127 30.93 -20.14 2.68
N ASN A 128 31.55 -20.78 3.67
CA ASN A 128 30.89 -21.19 4.91
C ASN A 128 30.92 -20.06 5.96
N PRO A 129 29.80 -19.78 6.66
CA PRO A 129 29.78 -18.76 7.69
C PRO A 129 30.55 -19.21 8.93
N TYR A 130 31.52 -18.40 9.38
CA TYR A 130 32.23 -18.58 10.65
C TYR A 130 32.22 -17.30 11.49
N LEU A 131 32.43 -17.43 12.80
CA LEU A 131 32.47 -16.29 13.74
C LEU A 131 33.94 -15.95 14.02
N PRO A 132 34.47 -14.81 13.54
CA PRO A 132 35.87 -14.46 13.74
C PRO A 132 36.16 -13.94 15.16
N ASP A 133 35.17 -13.36 15.83
CA ASP A 133 35.34 -12.72 17.15
C ASP A 133 35.17 -13.74 18.30
N GLU A 134 36.17 -13.80 19.19
CA GLU A 134 36.20 -14.72 20.33
C GLU A 134 35.06 -14.43 21.33
N GLY A 135 34.67 -13.16 21.49
CA GLY A 135 33.53 -12.79 22.32
C GLY A 135 32.21 -13.35 21.78
N THR A 136 32.04 -13.31 20.46
CA THR A 136 30.87 -13.83 19.74
C THR A 136 30.84 -15.36 19.75
N GLN A 137 32.00 -16.02 19.70
CA GLN A 137 32.10 -17.48 19.88
C GLN A 137 31.65 -17.90 21.28
N LYS A 138 32.06 -17.19 22.34
CA LYS A 138 31.58 -17.46 23.72
C LYS A 138 30.06 -17.28 23.84
N VAL A 139 29.49 -16.26 23.20
CA VAL A 139 28.03 -16.10 23.19
C VAL A 139 27.34 -17.25 22.45
N LYS A 140 27.91 -17.76 21.36
CA LYS A 140 27.39 -18.95 20.67
C LYS A 140 27.36 -20.18 21.59
N GLU A 141 28.45 -20.45 22.30
CA GLU A 141 28.52 -21.57 23.25
C GLU A 141 27.46 -21.42 24.35
N ASN A 142 27.28 -20.21 24.88
CA ASN A 142 26.22 -19.92 25.84
C ASN A 142 24.82 -20.15 25.25
N ILE A 143 24.57 -19.73 24.01
CA ILE A 143 23.29 -19.99 23.30
C ILE A 143 23.03 -21.49 23.25
N ASP A 144 24.02 -22.29 22.84
CA ASP A 144 23.90 -23.75 22.72
C ASP A 144 23.64 -24.41 24.08
N GLU A 145 24.28 -23.93 25.15
CA GLU A 145 24.01 -24.39 26.52
C GLU A 145 22.57 -24.07 26.97
N TRP A 146 22.09 -22.85 26.73
CA TRP A 146 20.72 -22.45 27.09
C TRP A 146 19.66 -23.19 26.26
N LYS A 147 19.94 -23.54 24.99
CA LYS A 147 19.11 -24.43 24.19
C LYS A 147 19.02 -25.82 24.80
N ARG A 148 20.15 -26.40 25.23
CA ARG A 148 20.17 -27.70 25.88
C ARG A 148 19.34 -27.69 27.16
N LYS A 149 19.44 -26.64 27.98
CA LYS A 149 18.60 -26.44 29.18
C LYS A 149 17.11 -26.32 28.85
N GLN A 150 16.78 -25.75 27.69
CA GLN A 150 15.41 -25.67 27.21
C GLN A 150 14.88 -27.05 26.78
N ASP A 151 15.69 -27.84 26.07
CA ASP A 151 15.33 -29.19 25.63
C ASP A 151 15.20 -30.19 26.80
N GLU A 152 16.04 -30.03 27.82
CA GLU A 152 15.98 -30.78 29.09
C GLU A 152 14.79 -30.34 29.98
N GLY A 153 14.09 -29.26 29.61
CA GLY A 153 12.93 -28.73 30.33
C GLY A 153 13.26 -27.92 31.58
N GLU A 154 14.55 -27.68 31.86
CA GLU A 154 15.02 -26.84 32.98
C GLU A 154 14.68 -25.35 32.75
N PHE A 155 14.62 -24.94 31.49
CA PHE A 155 14.33 -23.57 31.10
C PHE A 155 13.08 -23.47 30.22
N VAL A 156 12.09 -22.69 30.69
CA VAL A 156 10.93 -22.29 29.90
C VAL A 156 10.87 -20.76 29.84
N PRO A 157 10.96 -20.14 28.65
CA PRO A 157 10.88 -18.69 28.49
C PRO A 157 9.57 -18.15 29.08
N LYS A 158 9.68 -17.25 30.07
CA LYS A 158 8.50 -16.63 30.72
C LYS A 158 7.90 -15.48 29.92
N SER A 159 8.66 -14.93 28.96
CA SER A 159 8.34 -13.74 28.19
C SER A 159 9.19 -13.69 26.92
N ALA A 160 8.74 -12.97 25.90
CA ALA A 160 9.52 -12.69 24.69
C ALA A 160 10.81 -11.89 24.94
N ARG A 161 11.01 -11.33 26.15
CA ARG A 161 12.25 -10.66 26.59
C ARG A 161 13.11 -11.52 27.51
N ASP A 162 12.72 -12.78 27.71
CA ASP A 162 13.37 -13.76 28.57
C ASP A 162 13.59 -15.06 27.78
N ASP A 163 14.11 -14.90 26.56
CA ASP A 163 14.41 -15.98 25.62
C ASP A 163 15.89 -16.41 25.72
N VAL A 164 16.23 -17.49 25.02
CA VAL A 164 17.58 -18.10 25.00
C VAL A 164 18.67 -17.08 24.69
N LEU A 165 18.46 -16.24 23.68
CA LEU A 165 19.44 -15.25 23.28
C LEU A 165 19.64 -14.18 24.36
N SER A 166 18.56 -13.66 24.95
CA SER A 166 18.64 -12.68 26.05
C SER A 166 19.39 -13.24 27.26
N ARG A 167 19.27 -14.54 27.53
CA ARG A 167 20.01 -15.22 28.60
C ARG A 167 21.48 -15.44 28.27
N ALA A 168 21.77 -15.80 27.02
CA ALA A 168 23.14 -15.99 26.56
C ALA A 168 23.94 -14.67 26.48
N LEU A 169 23.30 -13.57 26.11
CA LEU A 169 23.89 -12.22 26.08
C LEU A 169 24.00 -11.59 27.48
N GLY A 170 23.18 -12.03 28.43
CA GLY A 170 23.15 -11.51 29.80
C GLY A 170 22.44 -10.16 29.93
N LYS A 171 22.69 -9.48 31.05
CA LYS A 171 22.08 -8.18 31.41
C LYS A 171 23.15 -7.10 31.52
N THR A 172 22.81 -5.86 31.19
CA THR A 172 23.67 -4.70 31.46
C THR A 172 23.79 -4.47 32.97
N LYS A 173 24.73 -3.61 33.40
CA LYS A 173 24.89 -3.21 34.81
C LYS A 173 23.61 -2.63 35.43
N GLU A 174 22.71 -2.10 34.61
CA GLU A 174 21.39 -1.58 35.02
C GLU A 174 20.29 -2.66 35.08
N GLY A 175 20.65 -3.94 34.93
CA GLY A 175 19.71 -5.06 34.96
C GLY A 175 18.84 -5.22 33.72
N ARG A 176 19.06 -4.42 32.66
CA ARG A 176 18.34 -4.54 31.39
C ARG A 176 18.93 -5.68 30.56
N PRO A 177 18.12 -6.58 29.96
CA PRO A 177 18.64 -7.58 29.03
C PRO A 177 19.45 -6.91 27.90
N LEU A 178 20.61 -7.47 27.54
CA LEU A 178 21.30 -7.09 26.30
C LEU A 178 20.43 -7.58 25.14
N THR A 179 19.65 -6.67 24.56
CA THR A 179 18.85 -6.98 23.37
C THR A 179 19.73 -6.89 22.12
N PHE A 180 19.21 -7.38 20.98
CA PHE A 180 19.68 -6.94 19.67
C PHE A 180 19.89 -5.42 19.72
N GLY A 181 21.13 -4.99 19.51
CA GLY A 181 21.51 -3.58 19.65
C GLY A 181 20.53 -2.70 18.92
N GLY A 182 20.32 -1.47 19.39
CA GLY A 182 19.70 -0.45 18.55
C GLY A 182 20.44 -0.46 17.23
N GLY A 183 19.80 -0.98 16.18
CA GLY A 183 20.42 -1.12 14.86
C GLY A 183 20.94 0.23 14.41
N VAL A 184 21.83 0.25 13.40
CA VAL A 184 22.29 1.48 12.78
C VAL A 184 21.05 2.32 12.45
N GLY A 185 20.82 3.37 13.24
CA GLY A 185 19.60 4.14 13.12
C GLY A 185 19.52 4.69 11.71
N ILE A 186 18.32 4.89 11.18
CA ILE A 186 18.16 5.52 9.87
C ILE A 186 18.94 6.86 9.79
N LYS A 187 19.15 7.51 10.95
CA LYS A 187 19.99 8.70 11.14
C LYS A 187 21.50 8.48 11.01
N ALA A 188 21.99 7.29 11.37
CA ALA A 188 23.39 6.91 11.19
C ALA A 188 23.69 6.46 9.75
N VAL A 189 22.69 5.97 9.01
CA VAL A 189 22.84 5.65 7.58
C VAL A 189 22.59 6.86 6.67
N TRP A 190 21.58 7.69 6.97
CA TRP A 190 21.09 8.75 6.08
C TRP A 190 21.16 10.16 6.68
N GLY A 191 21.79 10.33 7.85
CA GLY A 191 21.81 11.59 8.58
C GLY A 191 20.46 11.93 9.26
N THR A 192 20.48 12.86 10.19
CA THR A 192 19.26 13.52 10.68
C THR A 192 18.68 14.37 9.55
N GLY A 193 17.72 13.82 8.81
CA GLY A 193 16.89 14.62 7.90
C GLY A 193 16.24 15.78 8.64
N GLU A 194 16.16 16.92 7.97
CA GLU A 194 15.52 18.12 8.48
C GLU A 194 14.09 17.80 8.92
N ARG A 195 13.75 18.13 10.17
CA ARG A 195 12.41 17.91 10.72
C ARG A 195 11.44 18.78 9.92
N ARG A 196 10.84 18.23 8.87
CA ARG A 196 9.57 18.76 8.37
C ARG A 196 8.55 18.55 9.47
N SER A 197 8.30 19.62 10.23
CA SER A 197 7.11 19.69 11.06
C SER A 197 5.94 19.43 10.15
N PHE A 198 5.23 18.33 10.40
CA PHE A 198 3.91 18.16 9.83
C PHE A 198 3.05 19.26 10.46
N ARG A 199 2.91 20.41 9.79
CA ARG A 199 1.92 21.40 10.19
C ARG A 199 0.57 20.71 10.11
N ARG A 200 -0.07 20.51 11.27
CA ARG A 200 -1.51 20.32 11.28
C ARG A 200 -2.11 21.67 10.93
N TYR A 201 -2.79 21.76 9.80
CA TYR A 201 -3.64 22.91 9.50
C TYR A 201 -4.77 22.91 10.54
N GLY A 202 -5.03 24.06 11.15
CA GLY A 202 -6.15 24.22 12.08
C GLY A 202 -7.47 24.17 11.33
N ASP A 203 -8.57 23.83 12.01
CA ASP A 203 -9.89 23.63 11.40
C ASP A 203 -10.36 24.85 10.57
N ALA A 204 -9.99 26.07 10.99
CA ALA A 204 -10.29 27.30 10.25
C ALA A 204 -9.54 27.43 8.91
N GLU A 205 -8.28 26.97 8.82
CA GLU A 205 -7.52 26.99 7.55
C GLU A 205 -8.00 25.90 6.58
N MET A 206 -8.48 24.76 7.13
CA MET A 206 -9.13 23.71 6.36
C MET A 206 -10.43 24.22 5.74
N GLU A 207 -11.27 24.90 6.52
CA GLU A 207 -12.54 25.47 6.05
C GLU A 207 -12.32 26.53 4.96
N GLU A 208 -11.31 27.39 5.10
CA GLU A 208 -10.98 28.37 4.06
C GLU A 208 -10.47 27.70 2.77
N MET A 209 -9.70 26.61 2.89
CA MET A 209 -9.26 25.83 1.74
C MET A 209 -10.44 25.11 1.05
N GLU A 210 -11.37 24.54 1.81
CA GLU A 210 -12.59 23.92 1.30
C GLU A 210 -13.51 24.96 0.62
N ALA A 211 -13.62 26.17 1.19
CA ALA A 211 -14.36 27.28 0.59
C ALA A 211 -13.73 27.72 -0.75
N ARG A 212 -12.39 27.78 -0.83
CA ARG A 212 -11.69 28.10 -2.09
C ARG A 212 -11.85 27.01 -3.15
N VAL A 213 -11.79 25.73 -2.76
CA VAL A 213 -12.00 24.61 -3.68
C VAL A 213 -13.43 24.58 -4.20
N THR A 214 -14.43 24.72 -3.32
CA THR A 214 -15.84 24.72 -3.71
C THR A 214 -16.21 25.92 -4.58
N LYS A 215 -15.59 27.10 -4.35
CA LYS A 215 -15.76 28.26 -5.22
C LYS A 215 -15.22 28.00 -6.63
N ARG A 216 -14.00 27.45 -6.75
CA ARG A 216 -13.42 27.11 -8.07
C ARG A 216 -14.26 26.09 -8.82
N VAL A 217 -14.72 25.04 -8.14
CA VAL A 217 -15.57 24.02 -8.77
C VAL A 217 -16.89 24.64 -9.24
N LYS A 218 -17.51 25.54 -8.46
CA LYS A 218 -18.72 26.26 -8.90
C LYS A 218 -18.45 27.14 -10.11
N ASP A 219 -17.38 27.92 -10.09
CA ASP A 219 -17.02 28.82 -11.19
C ASP A 219 -16.70 28.02 -12.48
N GLU A 220 -15.98 26.90 -12.37
CA GLU A 220 -15.71 25.96 -13.47
C GLU A 220 -17.01 25.37 -14.04
N THR A 221 -17.94 24.91 -13.19
CA THR A 221 -19.23 24.38 -13.66
C THR A 221 -20.10 25.43 -14.35
N ILE A 222 -20.11 26.67 -13.85
CA ILE A 222 -20.85 27.79 -14.47
C ILE A 222 -20.24 28.14 -15.83
N GLN A 223 -18.91 28.18 -15.93
CA GLN A 223 -18.23 28.45 -17.19
C GLN A 223 -18.51 27.35 -18.23
N GLU A 224 -18.47 26.09 -17.83
CA GLU A 224 -18.77 24.96 -18.72
C GLU A 224 -20.24 24.98 -19.19
N MET A 225 -21.18 25.30 -18.29
CA MET A 225 -22.59 25.47 -18.65
C MET A 225 -22.81 26.62 -19.64
N ASN A 226 -22.16 27.76 -19.43
CA ASN A 226 -22.24 28.90 -20.34
C ASN A 226 -21.67 28.56 -21.72
N SER A 227 -20.51 27.90 -21.79
CA SER A 227 -19.93 27.48 -23.07
C SER A 227 -20.81 26.47 -23.84
N LYS A 228 -21.48 25.55 -23.14
CA LYS A 228 -22.44 24.61 -23.75
C LYS A 228 -23.69 25.32 -24.28
N MET A 229 -24.17 26.33 -23.56
CA MET A 229 -25.32 27.12 -23.98
C MET A 229 -25.00 27.97 -25.20
N ASP A 230 -23.83 28.63 -25.24
CA ASP A 230 -23.37 29.38 -26.42
C ASP A 230 -23.24 28.49 -27.65
N ALA A 231 -22.65 27.29 -27.50
CA ALA A 231 -22.55 26.31 -28.59
C ALA A 231 -23.92 25.87 -29.11
N MET A 232 -24.87 25.58 -28.20
CA MET A 232 -26.22 25.16 -28.57
C MET A 232 -27.02 26.28 -29.25
N VAL A 233 -26.84 27.54 -28.83
CA VAL A 233 -27.45 28.71 -29.47
C VAL A 233 -26.85 28.93 -30.86
N MET A 234 -25.53 28.81 -31.00
CA MET A 234 -24.86 28.92 -32.29
C MET A 234 -25.30 27.83 -33.28
N GLU A 235 -25.40 26.58 -32.84
CA GLU A 235 -25.91 25.48 -33.68
C GLU A 235 -27.34 25.74 -34.16
N LYS A 236 -28.25 26.12 -33.25
CA LYS A 236 -29.64 26.45 -33.60
C LYS A 236 -29.76 27.64 -34.56
N PHE A 237 -28.88 28.63 -34.40
CA PHE A 237 -28.82 29.78 -35.29
C PHE A 237 -28.33 29.40 -36.69
N ILE A 238 -27.30 28.55 -36.78
CA ILE A 238 -26.78 28.03 -38.04
C ILE A 238 -27.83 27.19 -38.77
N THR A 239 -28.59 26.35 -38.04
CA THR A 239 -29.67 25.55 -38.65
C THR A 239 -30.79 26.44 -39.18
N PHE A 240 -31.21 27.45 -38.41
CA PHE A 240 -32.26 28.39 -38.83
C PHE A 240 -31.86 29.24 -40.04
N ALA A 241 -30.61 29.72 -40.08
CA ALA A 241 -30.10 30.48 -41.22
C ALA A 241 -30.01 29.66 -42.51
N LYS A 242 -29.71 28.35 -42.40
CA LYS A 242 -29.74 27.42 -43.55
C LYS A 242 -31.16 27.20 -44.07
N GLU A 243 -32.15 27.11 -43.20
CA GLU A 243 -33.57 26.98 -43.59
C GLU A 243 -34.09 28.20 -44.37
N LEU A 244 -33.55 29.39 -44.08
CA LEU A 244 -33.86 30.63 -44.80
C LEU A 244 -33.04 30.82 -46.09
N GLY A 245 -32.23 29.83 -46.48
CA GLY A 245 -31.46 29.85 -47.73
C GLY A 245 -30.21 30.75 -47.71
N VAL A 246 -29.75 31.18 -46.53
CA VAL A 246 -28.57 32.05 -46.38
C VAL A 246 -27.29 31.20 -46.38
N GLN A 247 -26.38 31.43 -47.34
CA GLN A 247 -25.08 30.76 -47.35
C GLN A 247 -24.14 31.36 -46.29
N ILE A 248 -23.84 30.59 -45.25
CA ILE A 248 -22.88 30.95 -44.22
C ILE A 248 -21.47 30.53 -44.66
N PRO A 249 -20.46 31.42 -44.63
CA PRO A 249 -19.06 31.07 -44.90
C PRO A 249 -18.51 30.05 -43.90
N SER A 250 -17.66 29.12 -44.36
CA SER A 250 -17.09 28.01 -43.57
C SER A 250 -16.20 28.43 -42.39
N GLN A 251 -15.86 29.72 -42.29
CA GLN A 251 -15.12 30.31 -41.18
C GLN A 251 -15.75 31.65 -40.80
N MET A 252 -16.61 31.66 -39.78
CA MET A 252 -17.00 32.89 -39.10
C MET A 252 -15.89 33.27 -38.11
N ARG A 253 -15.19 34.39 -38.34
CA ARG A 253 -14.43 35.07 -37.28
C ARG A 253 -15.41 35.90 -36.46
N ILE A 254 -15.64 35.52 -35.21
CA ILE A 254 -16.37 36.34 -34.25
C ILE A 254 -15.32 37.18 -33.53
N ASP A 255 -15.12 38.41 -33.98
CA ASP A 255 -14.34 39.38 -33.22
C ASP A 255 -15.18 39.80 -32.00
N ALA A 256 -14.66 39.60 -30.79
CA ALA A 256 -15.34 39.89 -29.53
C ALA A 256 -15.63 41.40 -29.29
N ASN A 257 -15.34 42.26 -30.27
CA ASN A 257 -15.53 43.70 -30.21
C ASN A 257 -16.52 44.23 -31.27
N VAL A 258 -17.49 43.42 -31.69
CA VAL A 258 -18.63 43.93 -32.46
C VAL A 258 -19.50 44.76 -31.52
N HIS A 259 -19.21 46.06 -31.42
CA HIS A 259 -20.21 47.03 -31.02
C HIS A 259 -21.42 46.86 -31.94
N SER A 260 -22.57 46.54 -31.37
CA SER A 260 -23.86 46.52 -32.07
C SER A 260 -23.99 47.76 -32.97
N SER A 261 -24.06 47.55 -34.28
CA SER A 261 -24.38 48.60 -35.25
C SER A 261 -25.86 48.98 -35.25
N CYS A 262 -26.68 48.33 -34.41
CA CYS A 262 -28.05 48.76 -34.12
C CYS A 262 -28.07 49.96 -33.16
N ARG A 263 -27.35 51.03 -33.50
CA ARG A 263 -27.85 52.37 -33.20
C ARG A 263 -28.70 52.73 -34.41
N SER A 264 -30.01 52.51 -34.30
CA SER A 264 -31.00 53.05 -35.23
C SER A 264 -30.96 54.59 -35.14
N GLY A 265 -30.02 55.18 -35.87
CA GLY A 265 -29.89 56.61 -36.12
C GLY A 265 -30.23 56.97 -37.57
N GLY A 266 -31.10 56.18 -38.20
CA GLY A 266 -31.72 56.54 -39.48
C GLY A 266 -33.02 57.28 -39.20
N LEU A 267 -33.19 58.45 -39.81
CA LEU A 267 -34.48 59.14 -39.92
C LEU A 267 -35.55 58.14 -40.35
N ASP A 268 -36.62 58.06 -39.58
CA ASP A 268 -37.78 57.24 -39.86
C ASP A 268 -38.40 57.66 -41.22
N PRO A 269 -38.41 56.80 -42.24
CA PRO A 269 -38.95 57.13 -43.56
C PRO A 269 -40.48 57.27 -43.57
N PHE A 270 -41.15 57.08 -42.42
CA PHE A 270 -42.59 57.28 -42.25
C PHE A 270 -42.95 58.50 -41.38
N ALA A 271 -41.97 59.35 -41.01
CA ALA A 271 -42.21 60.49 -40.13
C ALA A 271 -43.15 61.58 -40.71
N ASP A 272 -43.35 61.63 -42.04
CA ASP A 272 -44.15 62.67 -42.71
C ASP A 272 -45.46 62.19 -43.35
N ILE A 273 -46.04 61.07 -42.91
CA ILE A 273 -47.39 60.68 -43.32
C ILE A 273 -48.39 61.21 -42.29
N THR A 274 -48.83 62.45 -42.45
CA THR A 274 -50.08 62.93 -41.84
C THR A 274 -51.28 62.44 -42.65
N VAL A 275 -52.30 61.98 -41.92
CA VAL A 275 -53.64 61.57 -42.41
C VAL A 275 -54.30 62.65 -43.26
#